data_AF-A0AAD9JUL0-F1
#
_entry.id   AF-A0AAD9JUL0-F1
#
_cell.length_a   1.000
_cell.length_b   1.000
_cell.length_c   1.000
_cell.angle_alpha   90.00
_cell.angle_beta   90.00
_cell.angle_gamma   90.00
#
_symmetry.space_group_name_H-M   'P 1'
#
loop_
_entity.id
_entity.type
_entity.pdbx_description
1 polymer ?
#
loop_
_entity_poly.entity_id
_entity_poly.type
_entity_poly.pdbx_seq_one_letter_code
_entity_poly.pdbx_strand_id
1 'polypeptide(L)'
;SPSALIDKVNFQSDEFCVTSNNEFYELEKISHNFGVTDSVLIGRQTKRVVKIMTFKRIWIEKNYLEPFRFYVLRLPRIALGLPFMNLFIDDFG
;
A
#
# COMPACT_ATOMS: atom_id res chain seq x y z
N SER A 1 3.38 10.00 -3.42
CA SER A 1 2.87 8.65 -3.79
C SER A 1 2.86 7.77 -2.55
N PRO A 2 1.87 6.89 -2.36
CA PRO A 2 1.86 5.89 -1.27
C PRO A 2 3.10 4.99 -1.25
N SER A 3 3.73 4.75 -2.41
CA SER A 3 5.01 4.05 -2.49
C SER A 3 6.17 4.75 -1.75
N ALA A 4 6.08 6.06 -1.53
CA ALA A 4 7.10 6.82 -0.79
C ALA A 4 7.07 6.57 0.72
N LEU A 5 6.08 5.82 1.21
CA LEU A 5 5.89 5.43 2.61
C LEU A 5 6.37 4.00 2.90
N ILE A 6 6.67 3.22 1.86
CA ILE A 6 7.28 1.89 1.99
C ILE A 6 8.68 2.07 2.58
N ASP A 7 9.03 1.16 3.49
CA ASP A 7 10.27 1.16 4.28
C ASP A 7 10.47 2.41 5.17
N LYS A 8 9.41 3.19 5.36
CA LYS A 8 9.39 4.33 6.30
C LYS A 8 8.34 4.16 7.38
N VAL A 9 7.10 3.89 6.98
CA VAL A 9 5.97 3.66 7.89
C VAL A 9 5.16 2.43 7.51
N ASN A 10 5.41 1.84 6.34
CA ASN A 10 4.82 0.59 5.89
C ASN A 10 5.95 -0.39 5.57
N PHE A 11 6.00 -1.53 6.24
CA PHE A 11 7.07 -2.52 6.10
C PHE A 11 6.53 -3.87 5.69
N GLN A 12 7.15 -4.50 4.69
CA GLN A 12 6.82 -5.88 4.40
C GLN A 12 7.43 -6.80 5.47
N SER A 13 6.60 -7.57 6.17
CA SER A 13 7.07 -8.55 7.15
C SER A 13 6.02 -9.60 7.45
N ASP A 14 6.34 -10.87 7.17
CA ASP A 14 5.46 -11.99 7.50
C ASP A 14 5.50 -12.33 9.00
N GLU A 15 6.64 -12.11 9.67
CA GLU A 15 6.85 -12.35 11.10
C GLU A 15 5.96 -11.44 11.96
N PHE A 16 5.84 -10.17 11.56
CA PHE A 16 4.98 -9.19 12.23
C PHE A 16 3.55 -9.19 11.67
N CYS A 17 3.15 -10.26 10.97
CA CYS A 17 1.82 -10.46 10.43
C CYS A 17 1.39 -11.92 10.64
N VAL A 18 1.42 -12.42 11.86
CA VAL A 18 1.14 -13.86 12.12
C VAL A 18 -0.31 -14.22 11.76
N THR A 19 -1.28 -13.45 12.27
CA THR A 19 -2.71 -13.76 12.22
C THR A 19 -3.46 -13.10 11.07
N SER A 20 -2.89 -12.09 10.44
CA SER A 20 -3.54 -11.26 9.42
C SER A 20 -2.60 -10.98 8.24
N ASN A 21 -3.12 -10.31 7.22
CA ASN A 21 -2.32 -9.89 6.08
C ASN A 21 -1.66 -8.50 6.29
N ASN A 22 -2.09 -7.76 7.32
CA ASN A 22 -1.47 -6.51 7.76
C ASN A 22 -1.76 -6.25 9.24
N GLU A 23 -0.80 -5.66 9.94
CA GLU A 23 -0.94 -5.27 11.35
C GLU A 23 -0.46 -3.83 11.57
N PHE A 24 -0.96 -3.19 12.62
CA PHE A 24 -0.51 -1.86 13.04
C PHE A 24 0.14 -1.92 14.41
N TYR A 25 1.30 -1.29 14.53
CA TYR A 25 2.08 -1.27 15.75
C TYR A 25 2.42 0.16 16.14
N GLU A 26 2.37 0.47 17.43
CA GLU A 26 2.88 1.73 17.96
C GLU A 26 4.39 1.79 17.84
N LEU A 27 4.90 2.91 17.31
CA LEU A 27 6.33 3.07 17.05
C LEU A 27 7.17 2.82 18.30
N GLU A 28 6.72 3.32 19.45
CA GLU A 28 7.39 3.18 20.75
C GLU A 28 7.61 1.72 21.16
N LYS A 29 6.79 0.78 20.68
CA LYS A 29 6.87 -0.64 21.03
C LYS A 29 7.81 -1.43 20.13
N ILE A 30 8.17 -0.91 18.96
CA ILE A 30 8.89 -1.68 17.92
C ILE A 30 10.00 -0.89 17.21
N SER A 31 10.36 0.30 17.71
CA SER A 31 11.41 1.15 17.14
C SER A 31 12.78 0.46 17.05
N HIS A 32 13.04 -0.54 17.90
CA HIS A 32 14.26 -1.34 17.83
C HIS A 32 14.29 -2.35 16.68
N ASN A 33 13.12 -2.71 16.13
CA ASN A 33 12.99 -3.77 15.12
C ASN A 33 12.92 -3.21 13.69
N PHE A 34 12.65 -1.91 13.57
CA PHE A 34 12.55 -1.21 12.28
C PHE A 34 13.36 0.09 12.35
N GLY A 35 14.12 0.40 11.30
CA GLY A 35 14.86 1.66 11.16
C GLY A 35 13.94 2.86 10.89
N VAL A 36 12.94 3.08 11.74
CA VAL A 36 11.89 4.09 11.58
C VAL A 36 12.28 5.37 12.30
N THR A 37 12.11 6.50 11.62
CA THR A 37 12.25 7.83 12.22
C THR A 37 10.94 8.27 12.86
N ASP A 38 11.01 8.98 13.99
CA ASP A 38 9.82 9.52 14.70
C ASP A 38 8.97 10.49 13.88
N SER A 39 9.45 10.91 12.72
CA SER A 39 8.70 11.75 11.79
C SER A 39 9.00 11.42 10.33
N VAL A 40 8.03 11.77 9.47
CA VAL A 40 8.14 11.64 8.01
C VAL A 40 7.60 12.89 7.32
N LEU A 41 8.25 13.28 6.21
CA LEU A 41 7.77 14.37 5.35
C LEU A 41 6.70 13.84 4.40
N ILE A 42 5.48 14.35 4.52
CA ILE A 42 4.36 14.05 3.63
C ILE A 42 3.94 15.34 2.94
N GLY A 43 4.25 15.46 1.64
CA GLY A 43 4.09 16.72 0.92
C GLY A 43 5.05 17.78 1.47
N ARG A 44 4.52 18.86 2.03
CA ARG A 44 5.30 19.94 2.67
C ARG A 44 5.21 19.93 4.20
N GLN A 45 4.58 18.91 4.78
CA GLN A 45 4.35 18.82 6.22
C GLN A 45 5.14 17.66 6.82
N THR A 46 5.88 17.95 7.88
CA THR A 46 6.48 16.92 8.74
C THR A 46 5.40 16.39 9.67
N LYS A 47 5.15 15.09 9.64
CA LYS A 47 4.19 14.42 10.51
C LYS A 47 4.90 13.46 11.44
N ARG A 48 4.51 13.46 12.71
CA ARG A 48 4.99 12.48 13.70
C ARG A 48 4.44 11.10 13.38
N VAL A 49 5.30 10.09 13.42
CA VAL A 49 4.93 8.68 13.27
C VAL A 49 4.50 8.17 14.64
N VAL A 50 3.23 7.83 14.78
CA VAL A 50 2.69 7.22 16.01
C VAL A 50 2.57 5.71 15.86
N LYS A 51 2.20 5.27 14.66
CA LYS A 51 2.08 3.86 14.30
C LYS A 51 2.73 3.61 12.95
N ILE A 52 3.26 2.42 12.81
CA ILE A 52 3.65 1.86 11.51
C ILE A 52 2.73 0.68 11.19
N MET A 53 2.71 0.33 9.92
CA MET A 53 2.01 -0.83 9.41
C MET A 53 3.02 -1.86 8.94
N THR A 54 2.81 -3.12 9.29
CA THR A 54 3.48 -4.25 8.64
C THR A 54 2.48 -4.94 7.72
N PHE A 55 2.97 -5.55 6.65
CA PHE A 55 2.11 -6.26 5.72
C PHE A 55 2.78 -7.47 5.09
N LYS A 56 1.97 -8.47 4.74
CA LYS A 56 2.35 -9.54 3.82
C LYS A 56 2.22 -9.07 2.39
N ARG A 57 3.01 -9.65 1.49
CA ARG A 57 2.96 -9.35 0.05
C ARG A 57 1.55 -9.43 -0.54
N ILE A 58 0.74 -10.41 -0.11
CA ILE A 58 -0.64 -10.58 -0.57
C ILE A 58 -1.53 -9.35 -0.26
N TRP A 59 -1.23 -8.62 0.81
CA TRP A 59 -2.01 -7.43 1.17
C TRP A 59 -1.77 -6.29 0.18
N ILE A 60 -0.50 -6.02 -0.17
CA ILE A 60 -0.17 -4.93 -1.10
C ILE A 60 -0.60 -5.29 -2.53
N GLU A 61 -0.53 -6.56 -2.90
CA GLU A 61 -1.04 -7.04 -4.19
C GLU A 61 -2.54 -6.74 -4.33
N LYS A 62 -3.35 -7.19 -3.37
CA LYS A 62 -4.82 -7.04 -3.41
C LYS A 62 -5.31 -5.61 -3.20
N ASN A 63 -4.70 -4.86 -2.29
CA ASN A 63 -5.25 -3.56 -1.88
C ASN A 63 -4.62 -2.38 -2.60
N TYR A 64 -3.46 -2.57 -3.24
CA TYR A 64 -2.74 -1.48 -3.91
C TYR A 64 -2.48 -1.79 -5.38
N LEU A 65 -1.78 -2.88 -5.69
CA LEU A 65 -1.30 -3.15 -7.05
C LEU A 65 -2.42 -3.56 -8.02
N GLU A 66 -3.28 -4.51 -7.63
CA GLU A 66 -4.41 -4.95 -8.45
C GLU A 66 -5.38 -3.80 -8.77
N PRO A 67 -5.84 -2.99 -7.80
CA PRO A 67 -6.63 -1.80 -8.09
C PRO A 67 -5.90 -0.86 -9.04
N PHE A 68 -4.61 -0.59 -8.82
CA PHE A 68 -3.85 0.31 -9.70
C PHE A 68 -3.83 -0.19 -11.14
N ARG A 69 -3.57 -1.49 -11.36
CA ARG A 69 -3.60 -2.10 -12.70
C ARG A 69 -4.97 -1.96 -13.35
N PHE A 70 -6.03 -2.24 -12.60
CA PHE A 70 -7.41 -2.11 -13.07
C PHE A 70 -7.75 -0.67 -13.48
N TYR A 71 -7.37 0.32 -12.66
CA TYR A 71 -7.66 1.72 -12.93
C TYR A 71 -6.77 2.31 -14.03
N VAL A 72 -5.51 1.90 -14.17
CA VAL A 72 -4.63 2.36 -15.26
C VAL A 72 -5.22 2.04 -16.64
N LEU A 73 -5.87 0.89 -16.78
CA LEU A 73 -6.54 0.51 -18.04
C LEU A 73 -7.87 1.26 -18.26
N ARG A 74 -8.50 1.75 -17.19
CA ARG A 74 -9.81 2.41 -17.24
C ARG A 74 -9.75 3.93 -17.36
N LEU A 75 -8.82 4.58 -16.67
CA LEU A 75 -8.72 6.04 -16.62
C LEU A 75 -8.61 6.68 -18.01
N PRO A 76 -7.82 6.15 -18.96
CA PRO A 76 -7.79 6.68 -20.33
C PRO A 76 -9.15 6.56 -21.04
N ARG A 77 -9.88 5.46 -20.83
CA ARG A 77 -11.20 5.24 -21.47
C ARG A 77 -12.25 6.19 -20.92
N ILE A 78 -12.24 6.45 -19.61
CA ILE A 78 -13.10 7.45 -18.97
C ILE A 78 -12.77 8.85 -19.52
N ALA A 79 -11.49 9.20 -19.63
CA ALA A 79 -11.07 10.48 -20.19
C ALA A 79 -11.50 10.67 -21.66
N LEU A 80 -11.66 9.57 -22.40
CA LEU A 80 -12.13 9.55 -23.79
C LEU A 80 -13.65 9.35 -23.92
N GLY A 81 -14.41 9.26 -22.82
CA GLY A 81 -15.86 9.06 -22.84
C GLY A 81 -16.31 7.67 -23.37
N LEU A 82 -15.42 6.67 -23.35
CA LEU A 82 -15.69 5.34 -23.89
C LEU A 82 -16.40 4.45 -22.84
N PRO A 83 -17.33 3.55 -23.26
CA PRO A 83 -18.07 2.69 -22.35
C PRO A 83 -17.17 1.63 -21.69
N PHE A 84 -17.49 1.28 -20.44
CA PHE A 84 -16.78 0.24 -19.70
C PHE A 84 -16.91 -1.12 -20.40
N MET A 85 -15.78 -1.83 -20.58
CA MET A 85 -15.79 -3.26 -20.92
C MET A 85 -15.48 -4.08 -19.66
N ASN A 86 -16.12 -5.24 -19.53
CA ASN A 86 -15.85 -6.21 -18.47
C ASN A 86 -14.58 -7.00 -18.85
N LEU A 87 -13.42 -6.57 -18.36
CA LEU A 87 -12.14 -7.26 -18.61
C LEU A 87 -12.05 -8.66 -17.99
N PHE A 88 -13.04 -9.11 -17.19
CA PHE A 88 -13.01 -10.43 -16.56
C PHE A 88 -13.26 -11.60 -17.54
N ILE A 89 -13.61 -11.35 -18.81
CA ILE A 89 -13.89 -12.42 -19.79
C ILE A 89 -12.75 -12.60 -20.81
N ASP A 90 -11.86 -11.63 -20.99
CA ASP A 90 -10.96 -11.63 -22.16
C ASP A 90 -9.51 -12.10 -21.86
N ASP A 91 -9.18 -12.40 -20.60
CA ASP A 91 -7.83 -12.87 -20.20
C ASP A 91 -7.69 -14.41 -20.07
N PHE A 92 -8.73 -15.17 -20.44
CA PHE A 92 -8.67 -16.64 -20.62
C PHE A 92 -9.05 -17.02 -22.06
N GLY A 93 -8.21 -16.64 -23.01
CA GLY A 93 -8.21 -17.12 -24.39
C GLY A 93 -6.90 -17.82 -24.73
#